data_AF-A0A975MH66-F1
#
_entry.id   AF-A0A975MH66-F1
#
_cell.length_a   1.000
_cell.length_b   1.000
_cell.length_c   1.000
_cell.angle_alpha   90.00
_cell.angle_beta   90.00
_cell.angle_gamma   90.00
#
_symmetry.space_group_name_H-M   'P 1'
#
loop_
_entity.id
_entity.type
_entity.pdbx_description
1 polymer ?
#
loop_
_entity_poly.entity_id
_entity_poly.type
_entity_poly.pdbx_seq_one_letter_code
_entity_poly.pdbx_strand_id
1 'polypeptide(L)'
;MDTPTDTPTDTPTGAPAGRRRSALVHSTSSAPLGRLPDRAAHLSLGEMGERFARRHLVAQGLVPLDRNWRCELGELDLVVLDGSVVVAVEVKTRRDVNHGHPVEAVGEEKLARLHRLAWRWQQDHGVRATGVRVDVVGVVWPRRGRPQLTHLRGVA
;
A
#
# COMPACT_ATOMS: atom_id res chain seq x y z
N MET A 1 -48.59 -1.48 -47.58
CA MET A 1 -47.87 -1.28 -46.32
C MET A 1 -47.91 -2.61 -45.62
N ASP A 2 -46.78 -3.30 -45.51
CA ASP A 2 -46.29 -3.87 -44.25
C ASP A 2 -45.00 -4.65 -44.49
N THR A 3 -44.03 -4.31 -43.66
CA THR A 3 -42.61 -4.66 -43.64
C THR A 3 -42.34 -6.10 -43.20
N PRO A 4 -41.25 -6.73 -43.67
CA PRO A 4 -40.60 -7.80 -42.91
C PRO A 4 -39.62 -7.19 -41.89
N THR A 5 -39.85 -7.45 -40.61
CA THR A 5 -38.91 -7.10 -39.53
C THR A 5 -37.96 -8.26 -39.28
N ASP A 6 -36.69 -7.99 -39.52
CA ASP A 6 -35.55 -8.77 -39.06
C ASP A 6 -35.35 -8.50 -37.55
N THR A 7 -35.06 -9.53 -36.76
CA THR A 7 -34.42 -9.33 -35.45
C THR A 7 -33.51 -10.51 -35.13
N PRO A 8 -32.20 -10.28 -34.92
CA PRO A 8 -31.27 -11.32 -34.52
C PRO A 8 -31.41 -11.65 -33.04
N THR A 9 -31.29 -12.94 -32.74
CA THR A 9 -31.08 -13.47 -31.39
C THR A 9 -29.58 -13.46 -31.11
N ASP A 10 -29.13 -12.70 -30.12
CA ASP A 10 -27.89 -13.03 -29.42
C ASP A 10 -27.91 -12.64 -27.92
N THR A 11 -27.56 -13.65 -27.13
CA THR A 11 -27.25 -13.85 -25.69
C THR A 11 -26.40 -12.69 -25.07
N PRO A 12 -26.35 -12.41 -23.72
CA PRO A 12 -26.29 -13.43 -22.67
C PRO A 12 -26.93 -13.18 -21.29
N THR A 13 -27.45 -14.28 -20.75
CA THR A 13 -27.57 -14.59 -19.31
C THR A 13 -26.19 -14.98 -18.77
N GLY A 14 -25.74 -14.35 -17.67
CA GLY A 14 -24.54 -14.80 -16.99
C GLY A 14 -24.03 -13.88 -15.89
N ALA A 15 -24.67 -13.93 -14.72
CA ALA A 15 -24.06 -13.48 -13.47
C ALA A 15 -22.94 -14.43 -13.04
N PRO A 16 -21.80 -13.95 -12.53
CA PRO A 16 -20.99 -14.72 -11.59
C PRO A 16 -21.34 -14.25 -10.18
N ALA A 17 -22.13 -15.03 -9.45
CA ALA A 17 -21.68 -16.16 -8.62
C ALA A 17 -20.74 -15.71 -7.49
N GLY A 18 -21.28 -15.79 -6.28
CA GLY A 18 -20.63 -15.34 -5.06
C GLY A 18 -19.46 -16.22 -4.61
N ARG A 19 -18.64 -15.58 -3.78
CA ARG A 19 -17.98 -16.09 -2.58
C ARG A 19 -17.52 -17.55 -2.59
N ARG A 20 -16.22 -17.74 -2.39
CA ARG A 20 -15.73 -18.88 -1.59
C ARG A 20 -14.83 -18.40 -0.46
N ARG A 21 -15.39 -18.51 0.75
CA ARG A 21 -14.67 -18.65 2.02
C ARG A 21 -14.21 -20.10 2.10
N SER A 22 -12.95 -20.32 2.44
CA SER A 22 -12.48 -21.63 2.92
C SER A 22 -12.25 -21.56 4.42
N ALA A 23 -13.04 -22.36 5.14
CA ALA A 23 -12.79 -22.79 6.51
C ALA A 23 -13.16 -24.28 6.56
N LEU A 24 -12.22 -25.14 6.98
CA LEU A 24 -12.39 -26.52 7.49
C LEU A 24 -11.08 -26.82 8.26
N VAL A 25 -11.00 -26.71 9.59
CA VAL A 25 -11.47 -27.53 10.74
C VAL A 25 -10.57 -28.71 11.17
N HIS A 26 -10.11 -28.57 12.42
CA HIS A 26 -9.70 -29.52 13.48
C HIS A 26 -8.63 -30.61 13.24
N SER A 27 -7.52 -30.45 13.97
CA SER A 27 -6.85 -31.56 14.66
C SER A 27 -6.71 -31.21 16.13
N THR A 28 -7.25 -32.06 17.00
CA THR A 28 -7.17 -32.00 18.45
C THR A 28 -5.82 -32.54 18.94
N SER A 29 -5.07 -31.73 19.67
CA SER A 29 -4.02 -32.20 20.56
C SER A 29 -4.01 -31.36 21.83
N SER A 30 -4.20 -32.00 22.98
CA SER A 30 -4.09 -31.37 24.29
C SER A 30 -2.62 -31.09 24.59
N ALA A 31 -2.21 -29.82 24.51
CA ALA A 31 -0.92 -29.35 24.98
C ALA A 31 -1.13 -28.59 26.31
N PRO A 32 -0.19 -28.68 27.27
CA PRO A 32 -0.34 -28.08 28.59
C PRO A 32 -0.39 -26.55 28.49
N LEU A 33 -1.02 -25.89 29.47
CA LEU A 33 -1.04 -24.44 29.65
C LEU A 33 0.38 -23.89 29.91
N GLY A 34 1.21 -23.87 28.86
CA GLY A 34 2.49 -23.19 28.83
C GLY A 34 2.26 -21.74 28.44
N ARG A 35 2.40 -20.84 29.43
CA ARG A 35 2.64 -19.38 29.33
C ARG A 35 2.26 -18.78 27.97
N LEU A 36 1.08 -18.16 27.88
CA LEU A 36 0.72 -17.32 26.74
C LEU A 36 1.87 -16.33 26.48
N PRO A 37 2.42 -16.25 25.26
CA PRO A 37 3.43 -15.24 24.97
C PRO A 37 2.77 -13.88 25.18
N ASP A 38 3.42 -13.04 25.97
CA ASP A 38 3.08 -11.65 26.22
C ASP A 38 3.10 -10.90 24.87
N ARG A 39 2.02 -10.98 24.09
CA ARG A 39 1.97 -10.51 22.70
C ARG A 39 1.70 -9.01 22.62
N ALA A 40 2.45 -8.22 23.37
CA ALA A 40 2.90 -6.94 22.87
C ALA A 40 4.14 -7.20 22.02
N ALA A 41 3.96 -7.68 20.78
CA ALA A 41 5.05 -7.75 19.83
C ALA A 41 5.64 -6.33 19.70
N HIS A 42 6.87 -6.13 20.18
CA HIS A 42 7.59 -4.88 19.98
C HIS A 42 7.76 -4.69 18.47
N LEU A 43 6.96 -3.79 17.88
CA LEU A 43 7.12 -3.41 16.48
C LEU A 43 8.52 -2.83 16.27
N SER A 44 9.11 -3.17 15.14
CA SER A 44 10.35 -2.53 14.70
C SER A 44 10.12 -1.02 14.52
N LEU A 45 11.21 -0.25 14.58
CA LEU A 45 11.15 1.19 14.34
C LEU A 45 10.55 1.52 12.97
N GLY A 46 10.88 0.71 11.95
CA GLY A 46 10.34 0.84 10.59
C GLY A 46 8.83 0.68 10.55
N GLU A 47 8.29 -0.39 11.14
CA GLU A 47 6.84 -0.64 11.18
C GLU A 47 6.09 0.44 11.96
N MET A 48 6.67 0.94 13.05
CA MET A 48 6.10 2.07 13.79
C MET A 48 5.99 3.31 12.91
N GLY A 49 7.04 3.61 12.15
CA GLY A 49 7.09 4.74 11.22
C GLY A 49 6.14 4.60 10.04
N GLU A 50 6.09 3.43 9.39
CA GLU A 50 5.13 3.15 8.30
C GLU A 50 3.69 3.36 8.78
N ARG A 51 3.35 2.83 9.96
CA ARG A 51 2.01 3.01 10.53
C ARG A 51 1.70 4.47 10.81
N PHE A 52 2.67 5.25 11.27
CA PHE A 52 2.50 6.68 11.53
C PHE A 52 2.37 7.48 10.24
N ALA A 53 3.19 7.18 9.23
CA ALA A 53 3.09 7.73 7.88
C ALA A 53 1.71 7.48 7.28
N ARG A 54 1.24 6.23 7.29
CA ARG A 54 -0.09 5.88 6.78
C ARG A 54 -1.21 6.67 7.46
N ARG A 55 -1.17 6.80 8.79
CA ARG A 55 -2.16 7.61 9.54
C ARG A 55 -2.14 9.07 9.12
N HIS A 56 -0.96 9.64 8.92
CA HIS A 56 -0.82 11.02 8.43
C HIS A 56 -1.42 11.17 7.04
N LEU A 57 -1.09 10.28 6.10
CA LEU A 57 -1.62 10.33 4.72
C LEU A 57 -3.15 10.22 4.70
N VAL A 58 -3.73 9.33 5.52
CA VAL A 58 -5.19 9.24 5.68
C VAL A 58 -5.78 10.54 6.21
N ALA A 59 -5.14 11.15 7.21
CA ALA A 59 -5.59 12.44 7.75
C ALA A 59 -5.47 13.59 6.74
N GLN A 60 -4.63 13.46 5.71
CA GLN A 60 -4.55 14.38 4.58
C GLN A 60 -5.56 14.06 3.46
N GLY A 61 -6.41 13.04 3.64
CA GLY A 61 -7.45 12.67 2.67
C GLY A 61 -7.01 11.64 1.61
N LEU A 62 -5.79 11.10 1.70
CA LEU A 62 -5.32 10.08 0.78
C LEU A 62 -5.87 8.71 1.20
N VAL A 63 -6.28 7.90 0.20
CA VAL A 63 -6.91 6.59 0.44
C VAL A 63 -5.85 5.49 0.41
N PRO A 64 -5.64 4.72 1.48
CA PRO A 64 -4.72 3.60 1.46
C PRO A 64 -5.20 2.51 0.52
N LEU A 65 -4.33 2.06 -0.38
CA LEU A 65 -4.59 0.95 -1.30
C LEU A 65 -3.82 -0.30 -0.89
N ASP A 66 -2.55 -0.17 -0.52
CA ASP A 66 -1.69 -1.30 -0.16
C ASP A 66 -0.54 -0.90 0.77
N ARG A 67 0.13 -1.90 1.36
CA ARG A 67 1.35 -1.72 2.17
C ARG A 67 2.26 -2.93 2.06
N ASN A 68 3.57 -2.71 2.15
CA ASN A 68 4.59 -3.75 2.03
C ASN A 68 4.37 -4.65 0.81
N TRP A 69 3.96 -4.06 -0.32
CA TRP A 69 3.71 -4.80 -1.54
C TRP A 69 5.04 -5.19 -2.18
N ARG A 70 5.12 -6.42 -2.70
CA ARG A 70 6.36 -7.00 -3.24
C ARG A 70 6.09 -7.72 -4.56
N CYS A 71 7.02 -7.58 -5.48
CA CYS A 71 7.09 -8.35 -6.71
C CYS A 71 8.56 -8.64 -7.06
N GLU A 72 8.81 -9.29 -8.19
CA GLU A 72 10.16 -9.61 -8.67
C GLU A 72 11.03 -8.37 -8.95
N LEU A 73 10.41 -7.21 -9.21
CA LEU A 73 11.11 -5.95 -9.53
C LEU A 73 11.51 -5.15 -8.27
N GLY A 74 10.98 -5.51 -7.09
CA GLY A 74 11.23 -4.81 -5.84
C GLY A 74 9.99 -4.69 -4.95
N GLU A 75 9.98 -3.68 -4.08
CA GLU A 75 8.95 -3.49 -3.07
C GLU A 75 8.49 -2.02 -2.95
N LEU A 76 7.25 -1.85 -2.49
CA LEU A 76 6.63 -0.57 -2.15
C LEU A 76 6.18 -0.59 -0.69
N ASP A 77 6.64 0.37 0.12
CA ASP A 77 6.26 0.45 1.53
C ASP A 77 4.76 0.73 1.68
N LEU A 78 4.27 1.74 0.96
CA LEU A 78 2.86 2.15 0.95
C LEU A 78 2.42 2.50 -0.47
N VAL A 79 1.18 2.14 -0.79
CA VAL A 79 0.48 2.62 -1.99
C VAL A 79 -0.81 3.29 -1.56
N VAL A 80 -1.02 4.52 -2.02
CA VAL A 80 -2.21 5.31 -1.70
C VAL A 80 -2.81 5.93 -2.97
N LEU A 81 -4.07 6.32 -2.91
CA LEU A 81 -4.76 7.08 -3.94
C LEU A 81 -4.91 8.54 -3.49
N ASP A 82 -4.58 9.44 -4.40
CA ASP A 82 -4.73 10.87 -4.23
C ASP A 82 -5.55 11.42 -5.40
N GLY A 83 -6.86 11.58 -5.18
CA GLY A 83 -7.83 11.81 -6.25
C GLY A 83 -7.83 10.64 -7.24
N SER A 84 -7.29 10.86 -8.43
CA SER A 84 -7.15 9.86 -9.50
C SER A 84 -5.71 9.39 -9.71
N VAL A 85 -4.77 9.76 -8.85
CA VAL A 85 -3.34 9.42 -8.99
C VAL A 85 -2.96 8.34 -7.98
N VAL A 86 -2.33 7.26 -8.46
CA VAL A 86 -1.69 6.26 -7.60
C VAL A 86 -0.37 6.81 -7.11
N VAL A 87 -0.14 6.76 -5.80
CA VAL A 87 1.06 7.29 -5.18
C VAL A 87 1.80 6.16 -4.48
N ALA A 88 3.01 5.86 -4.95
CA ALA A 88 3.97 5.06 -4.22
C ALA A 88 4.63 5.96 -3.17
N VAL A 89 4.59 5.54 -1.90
CA VAL A 89 5.19 6.30 -0.80
C VAL A 89 6.29 5.47 -0.15
N GLU A 90 7.51 5.97 -0.25
CA GLU A 90 8.68 5.44 0.47
C GLU A 90 8.71 6.04 1.88
N VAL A 91 8.83 5.20 2.92
CA VAL A 91 8.86 5.63 4.32
C VAL A 91 10.24 5.43 4.93
N LYS A 92 10.90 6.53 5.32
CA LYS A 92 12.18 6.48 6.02
C LYS A 92 12.02 6.86 7.48
N THR A 93 12.33 5.93 8.38
CA THR A 93 12.22 6.17 9.83
C THR A 93 13.59 6.18 10.49
N ARG A 94 13.88 7.21 11.28
CA ARG A 94 15.16 7.39 12.00
C ARG A 94 14.95 7.91 13.41
N ARG A 95 15.97 7.77 14.27
CA ARG A 95 15.92 8.23 15.67
C ARG A 95 16.28 9.71 15.84
N ASP A 96 17.09 10.25 14.94
CA ASP A 96 17.63 11.60 15.00
C ASP A 96 17.63 12.26 13.61
N VAL A 97 17.93 13.56 13.58
CA VAL A 97 17.90 14.42 12.36
C VAL A 97 19.28 14.58 11.73
N ASN A 98 20.31 13.82 12.14
CA ASN A 98 21.72 14.07 11.79
C ASN A 98 22.09 13.86 10.30
N HIS A 99 21.12 13.70 9.40
CA HIS A 99 21.34 13.49 7.98
C HIS A 99 20.38 14.34 7.15
N GLY A 100 20.92 14.93 6.07
CA GLY A 100 20.37 15.98 5.20
C GLY A 100 18.95 15.82 4.64
N HIS A 101 18.64 16.61 3.61
CA HIS A 101 17.27 16.80 3.16
C HIS A 101 16.67 15.47 2.62
N PRO A 102 15.40 15.12 2.90
CA PRO A 102 14.88 13.80 2.55
C PRO A 102 14.84 13.48 1.04
N VAL A 103 14.87 14.52 0.18
CA VAL A 103 15.04 14.37 -1.28
C VAL A 103 16.45 13.87 -1.63
N GLU A 104 17.49 14.45 -1.02
CA GLU A 104 18.90 14.04 -1.23
C GLU A 104 19.11 12.57 -0.82
N ALA A 105 18.22 12.01 0.02
CA ALA A 105 18.26 10.64 0.48
C ALA A 105 17.57 9.61 -0.45
N VAL A 106 16.94 10.01 -1.55
CA VAL A 106 16.45 9.08 -2.59
C VAL A 106 17.14 9.40 -3.90
N GLY A 107 18.15 8.60 -4.27
CA GLY A 107 18.83 8.77 -5.56
C GLY A 107 17.92 8.47 -6.76
N GLU A 108 18.28 9.03 -7.92
CA GLU A 108 17.54 8.94 -9.18
C GLU A 108 17.20 7.48 -9.57
N GLU A 109 18.14 6.55 -9.39
CA GLU A 109 17.92 5.13 -9.69
C GLU A 109 16.76 4.55 -8.86
N LYS A 110 16.70 4.92 -7.57
CA LYS A 110 15.63 4.47 -6.68
C LYS A 110 14.30 5.11 -7.05
N LEU A 111 14.28 6.40 -7.42
CA LEU A 111 13.06 7.07 -7.91
C LEU A 111 12.52 6.40 -9.18
N ALA A 112 13.39 6.16 -10.17
CA ALA A 112 13.02 5.47 -11.39
C ALA A 112 12.46 4.07 -11.13
N ARG A 113 13.04 3.33 -10.16
CA ARG A 113 12.52 2.03 -9.74
C ARG A 113 11.15 2.14 -9.07
N LEU A 114 10.95 3.08 -8.16
CA LEU A 114 9.66 3.30 -7.48
C LEU A 114 8.56 3.68 -8.48
N HIS A 115 8.87 4.50 -9.49
CA HIS A 115 7.93 4.81 -10.58
C HIS A 115 7.51 3.56 -11.36
N ARG A 116 8.47 2.69 -11.73
CA ARG A 116 8.15 1.43 -12.42
C ARG A 116 7.31 0.50 -11.54
N LEU A 117 7.61 0.42 -10.25
CA LEU A 117 6.85 -0.38 -9.30
C LEU A 117 5.43 0.15 -9.11
N ALA A 118 5.24 1.47 -9.02
CA ALA A 118 3.92 2.08 -8.91
C ALA A 118 3.05 1.77 -10.14
N TRP A 119 3.64 1.89 -11.34
CA TRP A 119 2.99 1.49 -12.58
C TRP A 119 2.63 0.01 -12.59
N ARG A 120 3.57 -0.87 -12.22
CA ARG A 120 3.33 -2.31 -12.15
C ARG A 120 2.20 -2.64 -11.18
N TRP A 121 2.22 -2.07 -9.98
CA TRP A 121 1.17 -2.25 -8.99
C TRP A 121 -0.20 -1.84 -9.54
N GLN A 122 -0.28 -0.68 -10.22
CA GLN A 122 -1.52 -0.21 -10.83
C GLN A 122 -2.10 -1.22 -11.84
N GLN A 123 -1.24 -1.79 -12.69
CA GLN A 123 -1.66 -2.78 -13.69
C GLN A 123 -2.10 -4.11 -13.04
N ASP A 124 -1.33 -4.60 -12.07
CA ASP A 124 -1.63 -5.86 -11.37
C ASP A 124 -2.97 -5.81 -10.62
N HIS A 125 -3.40 -4.62 -10.18
CA HIS A 125 -4.64 -4.42 -9.42
C HIS A 125 -5.80 -3.85 -10.24
N GLY A 126 -5.60 -3.56 -11.53
CA GLY A 126 -6.64 -3.02 -12.41
C GLY A 126 -7.19 -1.65 -11.97
N VAL A 127 -6.39 -0.85 -11.25
CA VAL A 127 -6.82 0.46 -10.74
C VAL A 127 -6.81 1.48 -11.88
N ARG A 128 -7.97 2.09 -12.14
CA ARG A 128 -8.13 3.15 -13.15
C ARG A 128 -7.65 4.50 -12.59
N ALA A 129 -6.34 4.69 -12.55
CA ALA A 129 -5.71 5.96 -12.20
C ALA A 129 -5.21 6.71 -13.45
N THR A 130 -5.20 8.04 -13.38
CA THR A 130 -4.74 8.94 -14.45
C THR A 130 -3.21 9.03 -14.53
N GLY A 131 -2.49 8.47 -13.55
CA GLY A 131 -1.04 8.41 -13.53
C GLY A 131 -0.51 7.93 -12.19
N VAL A 132 0.82 7.90 -12.08
CA VAL A 132 1.54 7.54 -10.86
C VAL A 132 2.42 8.69 -10.38
N ARG A 133 2.59 8.79 -9.07
CA ARG A 133 3.51 9.72 -8.39
C ARG A 133 4.35 8.97 -7.36
N VAL A 134 5.56 9.45 -7.10
CA VAL A 134 6.37 8.99 -5.98
C VAL A 134 6.44 10.09 -4.93
N ASP A 135 6.13 9.72 -3.69
CA ASP A 135 6.26 10.57 -2.51
C ASP A 135 7.26 9.95 -1.53
N VAL A 136 7.85 10.78 -0.67
CA VAL A 136 8.73 10.33 0.42
C VAL A 136 8.20 10.85 1.73
N VAL A 137 8.06 9.95 2.70
CA VAL A 137 7.72 10.30 4.08
C VAL A 137 8.91 10.03 4.98
N GLY A 138 9.48 11.09 5.52
CA GLY A 138 10.49 11.02 6.58
C GLY A 138 9.83 11.04 7.94
N VAL A 139 10.16 10.08 8.80
CA VAL A 139 9.72 10.02 10.20
C VAL A 139 10.92 10.08 11.13
N VAL A 140 10.95 11.09 12.00
CA VAL A 140 11.90 11.17 13.10
C VAL A 140 11.20 10.71 14.36
N TRP A 141 11.63 9.58 14.90
CA TRP A 141 11.03 8.95 16.07
C TRP A 141 12.05 8.88 17.22
N PRO A 142 12.21 9.98 17.99
CA PRO A 142 13.19 10.01 19.06
C PRO A 142 12.83 9.00 20.17
N ARG A 143 13.82 8.61 20.98
CA ARG A 143 13.58 7.73 22.15
C ARG A 143 12.65 8.37 23.18
N ARG A 144 12.63 9.70 23.24
CA ARG A 144 11.76 10.50 24.11
C ARG A 144 11.19 11.66 23.30
N GLY A 145 9.93 12.03 23.56
CA GLY A 145 9.23 13.09 22.83
C GLY A 145 8.31 12.56 21.74
N ARG A 146 7.71 13.49 20.98
CA ARG A 146 6.74 13.18 19.93
C ARG A 146 7.45 12.88 18.61
N PRO A 147 6.98 11.89 17.83
CA PRO A 147 7.50 11.67 16.49
C PRO A 147 7.14 12.87 15.59
N GLN A 148 8.04 13.19 14.68
CA GLN A 148 7.87 14.23 13.68
C GLN A 148 7.84 13.60 12.29
N LEU A 149 7.05 14.19 11.40
CA LEU A 149 6.87 13.69 10.04
C LEU A 149 7.05 14.82 9.03
N THR A 150 7.78 14.52 7.96
CA THR A 150 7.88 15.35 6.77
C THR A 150 7.36 14.54 5.59
N HIS A 151 6.43 15.10 4.83
CA HIS A 151 5.90 14.49 3.61
C HIS A 151 6.33 15.33 2.41
N LEU A 152 7.16 14.74 1.56
CA LEU A 152 7.60 15.34 0.31
C LEU A 152 6.81 14.72 -0.83
N ARG A 153 6.06 15.55 -1.56
CA ARG A 153 5.20 15.12 -2.66
C ARG A 153 5.91 15.29 -3.99
N GLY A 154 5.76 14.31 -4.87
CA GLY A 154 6.24 14.39 -6.26
C GLY A 154 7.74 14.61 -6.35
N VAL A 155 8.53 13.73 -5.73
CA VAL A 155 9.98 13.75 -5.89
C VAL A 155 10.33 13.37 -7.33
N ALA A 156 11.10 14.23 -8.00
CA ALA A 156 11.42 14.17 -9.44
C ALA A 156 12.61 13.25 -9.74
#